data_AF-A0A2E7JV57-F1
#
_entry.id   AF-A0A2E7JV57-F1
#
_cell.length_a   1.000
_cell.length_b   1.000
_cell.length_c   1.000
_cell.angle_alpha   90.00
_cell.angle_beta   90.00
_cell.angle_gamma   90.00
#
_symmetry.space_group_name_H-M   'P 1'
#
loop_
_entity.id
_entity.type
_entity.pdbx_description
1 polymer ?
#
loop_
_entity_poly.entity_id
_entity_poly.type
_entity_poly.pdbx_seq_one_letter_code
_entity_poly.pdbx_strand_id
1 'polypeptide(L)'
;MYRKIALGIMIALVAGCGGQSADELFAAGEQAAVDPATVNEATSHFKAFVERHPEHQRAPEALKKLAALAQQQGRMQEAIDYYGRILAEYNGSGHGDEAQFMIAFIYEEHIGDFAKAKLAYQRIIDEYPDSELAANARHLLPNVGRNPEDWVEFQDRGVSTQ
;
A
#
# COMPACT_ATOMS: atom_id res chain seq x y z
N MET A 1 2.97 53.07 53.70
CA MET A 1 2.06 52.71 52.58
C MET A 1 2.57 51.44 51.91
N TYR A 2 2.05 50.26 52.26
CA TYR A 2 2.41 48.99 51.63
C TYR A 2 1.40 48.68 50.51
N ARG A 3 1.84 48.68 49.24
CA ARG A 3 1.02 48.19 48.10
C ARG A 3 1.19 46.67 48.02
N LYS A 4 0.11 45.93 48.32
CA LYS A 4 0.04 44.49 48.07
C LYS A 4 -0.06 44.28 46.56
N ILE A 5 0.97 43.68 45.95
CA ILE A 5 0.90 43.19 44.57
C ILE A 5 0.40 41.75 44.65
N ALA A 6 -0.87 41.54 44.28
CA ALA A 6 -1.43 40.21 44.12
C ALA A 6 -0.82 39.59 42.85
N LEU A 7 0.14 38.69 43.03
CA LEU A 7 0.68 37.87 41.96
C LEU A 7 -0.36 36.78 41.63
N GLY A 8 -1.20 37.06 40.63
CA GLY A 8 -2.13 36.08 40.09
C GLY A 8 -1.37 34.97 39.39
N ILE A 9 -1.37 33.77 39.97
CA ILE A 9 -0.89 32.57 39.30
C ILE A 9 -1.90 32.25 38.19
N MET A 10 -1.55 32.62 36.96
CA MET A 10 -2.23 32.15 35.77
C MET A 10 -1.84 30.67 35.59
N ILE A 11 -2.67 29.77 36.09
CA ILE A 11 -2.57 28.34 35.77
C ILE A 11 -2.89 28.22 34.28
N ALA A 12 -1.83 28.17 33.46
CA ALA A 12 -1.94 27.73 32.09
C ALA A 12 -2.29 26.23 32.12
N LEU A 13 -3.56 25.91 31.91
CA LEU A 13 -4.00 24.58 31.52
C LEU A 13 -3.41 24.30 30.13
N VAL A 14 -2.17 23.80 30.10
CA VAL A 14 -1.68 23.07 28.94
C VAL A 14 -2.39 21.73 28.99
N ALA A 15 -3.64 21.69 28.52
CA ALA A 15 -4.26 20.44 28.12
C ALA A 15 -3.35 19.90 27.02
N GLY A 16 -2.50 18.94 27.38
CA GLY A 16 -1.56 18.34 26.48
C GLY A 16 -2.32 17.79 25.29
N CYS A 17 -2.15 18.41 24.13
CA CYS A 17 -2.29 17.70 22.86
C CYS A 17 -1.13 16.71 22.79
N GLY A 18 -1.14 15.69 23.66
CA GLY A 18 -0.34 14.50 23.46
C GLY A 18 -0.94 13.82 22.24
N GLY A 19 -0.43 14.18 21.06
CA GLY A 19 -0.81 13.48 19.83
C GLY A 19 -0.53 12.00 20.03
N GLN A 20 -1.45 11.15 19.56
CA GLN A 20 -1.28 9.70 19.64
C GLN A 20 0.09 9.31 19.07
N SER A 21 0.79 8.45 19.81
CA SER A 21 2.08 7.91 19.39
C SER A 21 1.93 7.05 18.13
N ALA A 22 3.04 6.82 17.44
CA ALA A 22 3.07 5.96 16.26
C ALA A 22 2.51 4.55 16.59
N ASP A 23 2.96 3.94 17.69
CA ASP A 23 2.52 2.61 18.11
C ASP A 23 1.02 2.54 18.43
N GLU A 24 0.48 3.56 19.12
CA GLU A 24 -0.96 3.63 19.41
C GLU A 24 -1.79 3.75 18.13
N LEU A 25 -1.38 4.61 17.19
CA LEU A 25 -2.07 4.76 15.91
C LEU A 25 -2.02 3.48 15.09
N PHE A 26 -0.86 2.83 15.03
CA PHE A 26 -0.74 1.59 14.26
C PHE A 26 -1.57 0.47 14.88
N ALA A 27 -1.48 0.28 16.20
CA ALA A 27 -2.22 -0.77 16.90
C ALA A 27 -3.74 -0.57 16.78
N ALA A 28 -4.22 0.68 16.90
CA ALA A 28 -5.63 1.01 16.69
C ALA A 28 -6.07 0.72 15.25
N GLY A 29 -5.23 1.03 14.26
CA GLY A 29 -5.47 0.70 12.85
C GLY A 29 -5.62 -0.81 12.63
N GLU A 30 -4.70 -1.62 13.15
CA GLU A 30 -4.77 -3.08 13.06
C GLU A 30 -6.00 -3.64 13.76
N GLN A 31 -6.28 -3.16 14.97
CA GLN A 31 -7.44 -3.61 15.76
C GLN A 31 -8.75 -3.31 15.03
N ALA A 32 -8.88 -2.13 14.42
CA ALA A 32 -10.06 -1.76 13.65
C ALA A 32 -10.11 -2.47 12.27
N ALA A 33 -9.00 -2.95 11.73
CA ALA A 33 -8.99 -3.62 10.43
C ALA A 33 -9.60 -5.04 10.45
N VAL A 34 -9.85 -5.61 11.64
CA VAL A 34 -10.35 -7.00 11.79
C VAL A 34 -11.81 -7.18 11.40
N ASP A 35 -12.60 -6.10 11.40
CA ASP A 35 -14.04 -6.12 11.12
C ASP A 35 -14.34 -5.21 9.91
N PRO A 36 -15.04 -5.71 8.87
CA PRO A 36 -15.53 -4.89 7.76
C PRO A 36 -16.30 -3.63 8.21
N ALA A 37 -16.97 -3.66 9.35
CA ALA A 37 -17.71 -2.51 9.90
C ALA A 37 -16.81 -1.36 10.36
N THR A 38 -15.56 -1.64 10.76
CA THR A 38 -14.61 -0.67 11.31
C THR A 38 -13.51 -0.28 10.32
N VAL A 39 -13.64 -0.63 9.03
CA VAL A 39 -12.64 -0.30 7.99
C VAL A 39 -12.37 1.20 7.85
N ASN A 40 -13.38 2.06 8.03
CA ASN A 40 -13.18 3.52 7.97
C ASN A 40 -12.38 4.05 9.17
N GLU A 41 -12.55 3.44 10.34
CA GLU A 41 -11.77 3.75 11.54
C GLU A 41 -10.31 3.30 11.35
N ALA A 42 -10.10 2.07 10.86
CA ALA A 42 -8.77 1.57 10.51
C ALA A 42 -8.04 2.49 9.52
N THR A 43 -8.74 2.90 8.47
CA THR A 43 -8.24 3.85 7.47
C THR A 43 -7.84 5.17 8.12
N SER A 44 -8.65 5.69 9.04
CA SER A 44 -8.38 6.96 9.74
C SER A 44 -7.13 6.87 10.61
N HIS A 45 -6.95 5.76 11.33
CA HIS A 45 -5.76 5.53 12.15
C HIS A 45 -4.48 5.41 11.33
N PHE A 46 -4.49 4.62 10.25
CA PHE A 46 -3.30 4.51 9.38
C PHE A 46 -3.01 5.81 8.62
N LYS A 47 -4.03 6.58 8.20
CA LYS A 47 -3.81 7.93 7.63
C LYS A 47 -3.13 8.86 8.63
N ALA A 48 -3.66 8.93 9.85
CA ALA A 48 -3.04 9.72 10.90
C ALA A 48 -1.62 9.26 11.23
N PHE A 49 -1.34 7.95 11.16
CA PHE A 49 0.01 7.41 11.32
C PHE A 49 0.96 8.00 10.27
N VAL A 50 0.65 7.85 8.98
CA VAL A 50 1.56 8.26 7.90
C VAL A 50 1.69 9.77 7.77
N GLU A 51 0.69 10.54 8.21
CA GLU A 51 0.73 12.01 8.23
C GLU A 51 1.56 12.57 9.39
N ARG A 52 1.48 11.93 10.58
CA ARG A 52 2.13 12.44 11.79
C ARG A 52 3.50 11.86 12.04
N HIS A 53 3.73 10.64 11.56
CA HIS A 53 4.96 9.88 11.79
C HIS A 53 5.54 9.35 10.46
N PRO A 54 5.75 10.19 9.43
CA PRO A 54 6.18 9.75 8.12
C PRO A 54 7.57 9.08 8.15
N GLU A 55 8.49 9.50 9.01
CA GLU A 55 9.82 8.87 9.09
C GLU A 55 9.85 7.57 9.92
N HIS A 56 8.71 7.13 10.46
CA HIS A 56 8.67 5.91 11.25
C HIS A 56 8.95 4.68 10.37
N GLN A 57 9.71 3.72 10.88
CA GLN A 57 10.07 2.49 10.14
C GLN A 57 8.86 1.66 9.63
N ARG A 58 7.66 1.92 10.18
CA ARG A 58 6.40 1.25 9.81
C ARG A 58 5.52 2.09 8.89
N ALA A 59 5.94 3.28 8.48
CA ALA A 59 5.17 4.09 7.54
C ALA A 59 4.92 3.37 6.19
N PRO A 60 5.90 2.64 5.60
CA PRO A 60 5.62 1.81 4.42
C PRO A 60 4.58 0.73 4.70
N GLU A 61 4.66 0.06 5.85
CA GLU A 61 3.70 -0.97 6.29
C GLU A 61 2.29 -0.36 6.43
N ALA A 62 2.16 0.82 7.04
CA ALA A 62 0.89 1.53 7.18
C ALA A 62 0.30 1.93 5.82
N LEU A 63 1.13 2.34 4.85
CA LEU A 63 0.69 2.60 3.47
C LEU A 63 0.18 1.33 2.80
N LYS A 64 0.84 0.17 3.00
CA LYS A 64 0.32 -1.11 2.49
C LYS A 64 -1.03 -1.45 3.09
N LYS A 65 -1.22 -1.23 4.40
CA LYS A 65 -2.50 -1.45 5.08
C LYS A 65 -3.59 -0.54 4.49
N LEU A 66 -3.28 0.73 4.25
CA LEU A 66 -4.19 1.65 3.56
C LEU A 66 -4.55 1.17 2.15
N ALA A 67 -3.57 0.68 1.39
CA ALA A 67 -3.81 0.13 0.06
C ALA A 67 -4.69 -1.12 0.08
N ALA A 68 -4.50 -2.02 1.05
CA ALA A 68 -5.33 -3.20 1.24
C ALA A 68 -6.78 -2.84 1.62
N LEU A 69 -6.96 -1.90 2.54
CA LEU A 69 -8.30 -1.41 2.93
C LEU A 69 -9.01 -0.73 1.75
N ALA A 70 -8.27 0.04 0.94
CA ALA A 70 -8.81 0.65 -0.27
C ALA A 70 -9.27 -0.40 -1.30
N GLN A 71 -8.47 -1.46 -1.54
CA GLN A 71 -8.85 -2.58 -2.41
C GLN A 71 -10.11 -3.29 -1.91
N GLN A 72 -10.19 -3.60 -0.61
CA GLN A 72 -11.35 -4.24 0.00
C GLN A 72 -12.64 -3.43 -0.23
N GLN A 73 -12.52 -2.11 -0.30
CA GLN A 73 -13.65 -1.20 -0.52
C GLN A 73 -13.86 -0.84 -2.00
N GLY A 74 -13.20 -1.53 -2.94
CA GLY A 74 -13.36 -1.29 -4.38
C GLY A 74 -12.62 -0.05 -4.91
N ARG A 75 -11.84 0.64 -4.07
CA ARG A 75 -11.15 1.89 -4.43
C ARG A 75 -9.76 1.62 -4.98
N MET A 76 -9.74 0.99 -6.16
CA MET A 76 -8.53 0.48 -6.80
C MET A 76 -7.50 1.58 -7.12
N GLN A 77 -7.97 2.76 -7.56
CA GLN A 77 -7.06 3.88 -7.82
C GLN A 77 -6.42 4.41 -6.53
N GLU A 78 -7.17 4.52 -5.43
CA GLU A 78 -6.61 4.96 -4.15
C GLU A 78 -5.58 3.94 -3.63
N ALA A 79 -5.81 2.65 -3.85
CA ALA A 79 -4.84 1.61 -3.51
C ALA A 79 -3.53 1.75 -4.30
N ILE A 80 -3.61 1.99 -5.62
CA ILE A 80 -2.45 2.28 -6.46
C ILE A 80 -1.70 3.52 -5.94
N ASP A 81 -2.43 4.56 -5.53
CA ASP A 81 -1.80 5.79 -5.02
C ASP A 81 -1.03 5.51 -3.71
N TYR A 82 -1.57 4.71 -2.78
CA TYR A 82 -0.85 4.32 -1.56
C TYR A 82 0.38 3.46 -1.85
N TYR A 83 0.30 2.49 -2.77
CA TYR A 83 1.48 1.73 -3.19
C TYR A 83 2.51 2.63 -3.89
N GLY A 84 2.06 3.57 -4.71
CA GLY A 84 2.93 4.55 -5.37
C GLY A 84 3.69 5.43 -4.38
N ARG A 85 3.05 5.80 -3.26
CA ARG A 85 3.73 6.52 -2.16
C ARG A 85 4.84 5.70 -1.52
N ILE A 86 4.70 4.38 -1.38
CA ILE A 86 5.79 3.52 -0.89
C ILE A 86 7.02 3.65 -1.79
N LEU A 87 6.81 3.56 -3.10
CA LEU A 87 7.87 3.65 -4.11
C LEU A 87 8.54 5.02 -4.15
N ALA A 88 7.76 6.10 -3.98
CA ALA A 88 8.25 7.47 -4.07
C ALA A 88 8.91 7.97 -2.77
N GLU A 89 8.33 7.64 -1.62
CA GLU A 89 8.73 8.21 -0.32
C GLU A 89 9.66 7.26 0.48
N TYR A 90 9.60 5.94 0.23
CA TYR A 90 10.25 4.92 1.07
C TYR A 90 11.11 3.95 0.27
N ASN A 91 11.87 4.48 -0.69
CA ASN A 91 12.82 3.70 -1.46
C ASN A 91 13.84 2.99 -0.53
N GLY A 92 14.04 1.69 -0.73
CA GLY A 92 14.92 0.87 0.11
C GLY A 92 14.29 0.30 1.39
N SER A 93 13.00 0.55 1.66
CA SER A 93 12.28 -0.02 2.83
C SER A 93 12.03 -1.53 2.77
N GLY A 94 12.39 -2.20 1.68
CA GLY A 94 12.10 -3.63 1.47
C GLY A 94 10.66 -3.92 1.05
N HIS A 95 9.83 -2.90 0.83
CA HIS A 95 8.44 -3.04 0.38
C HIS A 95 8.21 -2.65 -1.08
N GLY A 96 9.26 -2.25 -1.80
CA GLY A 96 9.16 -1.68 -3.13
C GLY A 96 8.74 -2.68 -4.21
N ASP A 97 9.30 -3.88 -4.19
CA ASP A 97 8.95 -4.95 -5.13
C ASP A 97 7.48 -5.37 -4.98
N GLU A 98 7.01 -5.54 -3.74
CA GLU A 98 5.61 -5.85 -3.44
C GLU A 98 4.68 -4.71 -3.85
N ALA A 99 5.01 -3.46 -3.55
CA ALA A 99 4.20 -2.31 -3.94
C ALA A 99 4.08 -2.21 -5.47
N GLN A 100 5.19 -2.36 -6.19
CA GLN A 100 5.20 -2.31 -7.65
C GLN A 100 4.46 -3.50 -8.28
N PHE A 101 4.54 -4.70 -7.68
CA PHE A 101 3.75 -5.87 -8.08
C PHE A 101 2.26 -5.67 -7.89
N MET A 102 1.83 -5.14 -6.74
CA MET A 102 0.43 -4.89 -6.47
C MET A 102 -0.16 -3.84 -7.41
N ILE A 103 0.61 -2.82 -7.80
CA ILE A 103 0.17 -1.86 -8.83
C ILE A 103 -0.09 -2.57 -10.16
N ALA A 104 0.81 -3.46 -10.59
CA ALA A 104 0.64 -4.22 -11.82
C ALA A 104 -0.60 -5.11 -11.78
N PHE A 105 -0.75 -5.86 -10.69
CA PHE A 105 -1.89 -6.73 -10.43
C PHE A 105 -3.22 -5.98 -10.44
N ILE A 106 -3.30 -4.82 -9.79
CA ILE A 106 -4.53 -4.01 -9.78
C ILE A 106 -4.89 -3.52 -11.18
N TYR A 107 -3.89 -3.06 -11.96
CA TYR A 107 -4.15 -2.65 -13.34
C TYR A 107 -4.65 -3.80 -14.21
N GLU A 108 -4.11 -5.00 -14.03
CA GLU A 108 -4.51 -6.18 -14.79
C GLU A 108 -5.90 -6.68 -14.39
N GLU A 109 -6.08 -7.05 -13.12
CA GLU A 109 -7.23 -7.83 -12.66
C GLU A 109 -8.44 -6.97 -12.33
N HIS A 110 -8.24 -5.73 -11.89
CA HIS A 110 -9.32 -4.90 -11.37
C HIS A 110 -9.70 -3.74 -12.30
N ILE A 111 -8.74 -3.17 -13.01
CA ILE A 111 -8.98 -2.04 -13.92
C ILE A 111 -9.09 -2.49 -15.38
N GLY A 112 -8.37 -3.56 -15.77
CA GLY A 112 -8.29 -4.00 -17.16
C GLY A 112 -7.43 -3.08 -18.05
N ASP A 113 -6.58 -2.23 -17.46
CA ASP A 113 -5.63 -1.39 -18.18
C ASP A 113 -4.34 -2.19 -18.40
N PHE A 114 -4.40 -3.15 -19.33
CA PHE A 114 -3.30 -4.07 -19.62
C PHE A 114 -2.01 -3.35 -20.07
N ALA A 115 -2.13 -2.15 -20.64
CA ALA A 115 -0.96 -1.35 -21.01
C ALA A 115 -0.20 -0.89 -19.75
N LYS A 116 -0.92 -0.36 -18.74
CA LYS A 116 -0.30 0.01 -17.47
C LYS A 116 0.15 -1.19 -16.66
N ALA A 117 -0.59 -2.29 -16.68
CA ALA A 117 -0.16 -3.54 -16.04
C ALA A 117 1.19 -4.02 -16.58
N LYS A 118 1.35 -4.07 -17.91
CA LYS A 118 2.63 -4.45 -18.55
C LYS A 118 3.78 -3.53 -18.15
N LEU A 119 3.56 -2.22 -18.17
CA LEU A 119 4.56 -1.24 -17.74
C LEU A 119 4.93 -1.45 -16.26
N ALA A 120 3.95 -1.72 -15.41
CA ALA A 120 4.18 -1.93 -13.99
C ALA A 120 4.92 -3.25 -13.72
N TYR A 121 4.59 -4.35 -14.40
CA TYR A 121 5.35 -5.61 -14.30
C TYR A 121 6.79 -5.44 -14.80
N GLN A 122 6.99 -4.74 -15.92
CA GLN A 122 8.33 -4.48 -16.44
C GLN A 122 9.19 -3.72 -15.43
N ARG A 123 8.63 -2.72 -14.72
CA ARG A 123 9.36 -2.01 -13.67
C ARG A 123 9.84 -2.92 -12.54
N ILE A 124 9.07 -3.94 -12.16
CA ILE A 124 9.52 -4.89 -11.12
C ILE A 124 10.76 -5.63 -11.60
N ILE A 125 10.74 -6.07 -12.85
CA ILE A 125 11.83 -6.82 -13.48
C ILE A 125 13.10 -5.95 -13.58
N ASP A 126 12.95 -4.67 -13.86
CA ASP A 126 14.06 -3.75 -14.07
C ASP A 126 14.63 -3.21 -12.74
N GLU A 127 13.76 -2.87 -11.79
CA GLU A 127 14.15 -2.19 -10.53
C GLU A 127 14.43 -3.17 -9.38
N TYR A 128 13.83 -4.37 -9.41
CA TYR A 128 13.96 -5.40 -8.38
C TYR A 128 14.33 -6.78 -8.97
N PRO A 129 15.35 -6.87 -9.85
CA PRO A 129 15.58 -8.05 -10.70
C PRO A 129 15.76 -9.38 -9.95
N ASP A 130 16.26 -9.31 -8.71
CA ASP A 130 16.59 -10.44 -7.83
C ASP A 130 15.42 -10.86 -6.92
N SER A 131 14.29 -10.15 -6.91
CA SER A 131 13.15 -10.52 -6.07
C SER A 131 12.36 -11.70 -6.66
N GLU A 132 11.71 -12.47 -5.78
CA GLU A 132 10.77 -13.52 -6.21
C GLU A 132 9.62 -12.93 -7.04
N LEU A 133 9.20 -11.70 -6.72
CA LEU A 133 8.16 -11.00 -7.47
C LEU A 133 8.61 -10.59 -8.88
N ALA A 134 9.89 -10.27 -9.09
CA ALA A 134 10.42 -10.09 -10.44
C ALA A 134 10.46 -11.39 -11.24
N ALA A 135 10.76 -12.53 -10.60
CA ALA A 135 10.65 -13.83 -11.24
C ALA A 135 9.21 -14.12 -11.66
N ASN A 136 8.25 -13.90 -10.78
CA ASN A 136 6.82 -14.04 -11.09
C ASN A 136 6.38 -13.08 -12.20
N ALA A 137 6.79 -11.81 -12.14
CA ALA A 137 6.51 -10.81 -13.17
C ALA A 137 7.03 -11.22 -14.55
N ARG A 138 8.22 -11.83 -14.64
CA ARG A 138 8.75 -12.38 -15.91
C ARG A 138 7.86 -13.46 -16.50
N HIS A 139 7.21 -14.28 -15.66
CA HIS A 139 6.27 -15.31 -16.11
C HIS A 139 4.90 -14.74 -16.48
N LEU A 140 4.43 -13.71 -15.79
CA LEU A 140 3.11 -13.10 -16.01
C LEU A 140 3.10 -12.13 -17.19
N LEU A 141 4.15 -11.31 -17.37
CA LEU A 141 4.20 -10.22 -18.34
C LEU A 141 3.82 -10.63 -19.79
N PRO A 142 4.30 -11.77 -20.34
CA PRO A 142 3.91 -12.20 -21.69
C PRO A 142 2.42 -12.52 -21.82
N ASN A 143 1.74 -12.77 -20.69
CA ASN A 143 0.38 -13.29 -20.62
C ASN A 143 -0.64 -12.20 -20.31
N VAL A 144 -0.19 -11.01 -19.91
CA VAL A 144 -1.07 -9.90 -19.53
C VAL A 144 -2.04 -9.55 -20.66
N GLY A 145 -3.33 -9.65 -20.34
CA GLY A 145 -4.45 -9.38 -21.24
C GLY A 145 -4.67 -10.43 -22.35
N ARG A 146 -4.00 -11.59 -22.30
CA ARG A 146 -4.30 -12.72 -23.19
C ARG A 146 -5.48 -13.52 -22.65
N ASN A 147 -6.29 -14.09 -23.54
CA ASN A 147 -7.36 -14.99 -23.12
C ASN A 147 -6.74 -16.30 -22.59
N PRO A 148 -7.15 -16.80 -21.40
CA PRO A 148 -6.76 -18.13 -20.90
C PRO A 148 -6.94 -19.27 -21.91
N GLU A 149 -7.89 -19.16 -22.84
CA GLU A 149 -8.14 -20.16 -23.89
C GLU A 149 -7.10 -20.15 -25.02
N ASP A 150 -6.38 -19.04 -25.23
CA ASP A 150 -5.31 -18.92 -26.24
C ASP A 150 -4.08 -19.79 -25.89
N TRP A 151 -4.02 -20.31 -24.65
CA TRP A 151 -2.93 -21.15 -24.12
C TRP A 151 -3.09 -22.63 -24.42
N VAL A 152 -4.24 -23.04 -24.94
CA VAL A 152 -4.46 -24.42 -25.36
C VAL A 152 -3.97 -24.59 -26.80
N GLU A 153 -2.68 -24.33 -27.04
CA GLU A 153 -2.01 -24.96 -28.18
C GLU A 153 -1.79 -26.43 -27.78
N PHE A 154 -2.84 -27.24 -27.93
CA PHE A 154 -2.73 -28.70 -27.82
C PHE A 154 -1.52 -29.11 -28.67
N GLN A 155 -0.61 -29.88 -28.09
CA GLN A 155 0.56 -30.48 -28.75
C GLN A 155 0.15 -31.53 -29.82
N ASP A 156 -0.91 -31.27 -30.58
CA ASP A 156 -1.49 -32.20 -31.55
C ASP A 156 -0.91 -32.00 -32.96
N ARG A 157 0.03 -31.07 -33.17
CA ARG A 157 0.81 -30.99 -34.41
C ARG A 157 1.99 -31.97 -34.47
N GLY A 158 1.99 -33.00 -33.62
CA GLY A 158 3.02 -34.04 -33.56
C GLY A 158 2.61 -35.42 -34.06
N VAL A 159 1.32 -35.71 -34.23
CA VAL A 159 0.89 -37.02 -34.74
C VAL A 159 0.68 -36.93 -36.25
N SER A 160 1.80 -37.01 -36.96
CA SER A 160 1.78 -37.41 -38.37
C SER A 160 1.40 -38.90 -38.42
N THR A 161 0.10 -39.18 -38.53
CA THR A 161 -0.36 -40.49 -39.01
C THR A 161 0.10 -40.65 -40.46
N GLN A 162 1.02 -41.59 -40.67
CA GLN A 162 1.31 -42.21 -41.97
C GLN A 162 0.08 -42.96 -42.49
#